data_AF-A0A444HQS9-F1
#
_entry.id   AF-A0A444HQS9-F1
#
_cell.length_a   1.000
_cell.length_b   1.000
_cell.length_c   1.000
_cell.angle_alpha   90.00
_cell.angle_beta   90.00
_cell.angle_gamma   90.00
#
_symmetry.space_group_name_H-M   'P 1'
#
loop_
_entity.id
_entity.type
_entity.pdbx_description
1 polymer ?
#
loop_
_entity_poly.entity_id
_entity_poly.type
_entity_poly.pdbx_seq_one_letter_code
_entity_poly.pdbx_strand_id
1 'polypeptide(L)'
;MQHIRNIETEESKRDARWNAARTTHDCRAYMANEAQRMGALGFAYLRRPEHAIRGPSWLRGAAAGVEEHYRYAREIMGITDTDQLYA
;
A
#
# COMPACT_ATOMS: atom_id res chain seq x y z
N MET A 1 -16.67 19.73 -3.59
CA MET A 1 -15.42 19.16 -3.06
C MET A 1 -14.26 19.76 -3.84
N GLN A 2 -13.81 20.97 -3.51
CA GLN A 2 -12.60 21.26 -2.73
C GLN A 2 -11.38 20.33 -2.99
N HIS A 3 -10.41 20.90 -3.70
CA HIS A 3 -8.96 20.77 -3.52
C HIS A 3 -8.37 19.38 -3.29
N ILE A 4 -8.22 18.58 -4.36
CA ILE A 4 -7.00 17.80 -4.49
C ILE A 4 -5.93 18.81 -4.92
N ARG A 5 -5.11 19.28 -3.98
CA ARG A 5 -3.87 19.99 -4.33
C ARG A 5 -3.09 19.08 -5.26
N ASN A 6 -2.39 19.64 -6.24
CA ASN A 6 -1.59 18.90 -7.20
C ASN A 6 -0.51 18.10 -6.43
N ILE A 7 -0.83 16.87 -5.99
CA ILE A 7 0.09 15.94 -5.29
C ILE A 7 0.97 15.21 -6.32
N GLU A 8 0.81 15.55 -7.59
CA GLU A 8 1.59 15.00 -8.68
C GLU A 8 3.06 15.40 -8.51
N THR A 9 3.91 14.40 -8.36
CA THR A 9 5.37 14.58 -8.42
C THR A 9 5.84 14.38 -9.85
N GLU A 10 7.06 14.80 -10.18
CA GLU A 10 7.63 14.53 -11.51
C GLU A 10 7.75 13.01 -11.78
N GLU A 11 7.87 12.21 -10.72
CA GLU A 11 7.85 10.75 -10.77
C GLU A 11 6.44 10.22 -11.05
N SER A 12 5.38 10.78 -10.44
CA SER A 12 4.00 10.34 -10.73
C SER A 12 3.61 10.64 -12.18
N LYS A 13 4.12 11.74 -12.75
CA LYS A 13 3.97 12.08 -14.18
C LYS A 13 4.68 11.10 -15.11
N ARG A 14 5.58 10.25 -14.60
CA ARG A 14 6.26 9.20 -15.38
C ARG A 14 5.66 7.82 -15.18
N ASP A 15 4.84 7.60 -14.14
CA ASP A 15 4.17 6.33 -13.94
C ASP A 15 3.05 6.17 -14.98
N ALA A 16 3.30 5.29 -15.96
CA ALA A 16 2.35 4.98 -17.01
C ALA A 16 0.99 4.49 -16.45
N ARG A 17 0.95 3.87 -15.27
CA ARG A 17 -0.29 3.42 -14.62
C ARG A 17 -1.08 4.60 -14.04
N TRP A 18 -0.39 5.60 -13.47
CA TRP A 18 -1.03 6.84 -13.02
C TRP A 18 -1.54 7.66 -14.21
N ASN A 19 -0.70 7.84 -15.23
CA ASN A 19 -1.07 8.59 -16.45
C ASN A 19 -2.19 7.93 -17.25
N ALA A 20 -2.38 6.61 -17.11
CA ALA A 20 -3.47 5.89 -17.74
C ALA A 20 -4.80 6.00 -16.98
N ALA A 21 -4.82 6.52 -15.75
CA ALA A 21 -6.03 6.70 -14.96
C ALA A 21 -6.91 7.81 -15.55
N ARG A 22 -8.17 7.48 -15.89
CA ARG A 22 -9.11 8.42 -16.53
C ARG A 22 -10.30 8.76 -15.63
N THR A 23 -10.50 7.98 -14.57
CA THR A 23 -11.64 8.10 -13.66
C THR A 23 -11.19 8.01 -12.20
N THR A 24 -12.04 8.46 -11.28
CA THR A 24 -11.82 8.27 -9.84
C THR A 24 -11.68 6.79 -9.46
N HIS A 25 -12.32 5.89 -10.22
CA HIS A 25 -12.18 4.45 -10.03
C HIS A 25 -10.75 3.99 -10.38
N ASP A 26 -10.18 4.47 -11.50
CA ASP A 26 -8.81 4.14 -11.90
C ASP A 26 -7.80 4.67 -10.88
N CYS A 27 -8.00 5.88 -10.36
CA CYS A 27 -7.14 6.45 -9.31
C CYS A 27 -7.20 5.59 -8.03
N ARG A 28 -8.38 5.11 -7.64
CA ARG A 28 -8.56 4.20 -6.50
C ARG A 28 -7.85 2.87 -6.75
N ALA A 29 -8.03 2.27 -7.92
CA ALA A 29 -7.35 1.02 -8.28
C ALA A 29 -5.81 1.18 -8.27
N TYR A 30 -5.29 2.29 -8.77
CA TYR A 30 -3.86 2.62 -8.67
C TYR A 30 -3.39 2.70 -7.22
N MET A 31 -4.10 3.46 -6.37
CA MET A 31 -3.73 3.61 -4.96
C MET A 31 -3.78 2.29 -4.18
N ALA A 32 -4.76 1.42 -4.48
CA ALA A 32 -4.83 0.09 -3.89
C ALA A 32 -3.62 -0.76 -4.28
N ASN A 33 -3.24 -0.77 -5.57
CA ASN A 33 -2.08 -1.51 -6.05
C ASN A 33 -0.77 -1.01 -5.42
N GLU A 34 -0.60 0.31 -5.29
CA GLU A 34 0.58 0.87 -4.63
C GLU A 34 0.61 0.55 -3.13
N ALA A 35 -0.54 0.57 -2.45
CA ALA A 35 -0.62 0.14 -1.06
C ALA A 35 -0.24 -1.34 -0.88
N GLN A 36 -0.74 -2.25 -1.74
CA GLN A 36 -0.33 -3.66 -1.72
C GLN A 36 1.17 -3.83 -1.96
N ARG A 37 1.72 -3.09 -2.93
CA ARG A 37 3.15 -3.09 -3.25
C ARG A 37 3.98 -2.63 -2.05
N MET A 38 3.56 -1.57 -1.36
CA MET A 38 4.23 -1.09 -0.15
C MET A 38 4.17 -2.09 0.99
N GLY A 39 3.03 -2.79 1.17
CA GLY A 39 2.93 -3.92 2.10
C GLY A 39 3.95 -5.02 1.78
N ALA A 40 4.04 -5.46 0.52
CA ALA A 40 4.97 -6.49 0.08
C ALA A 40 6.44 -6.09 0.25
N LEU A 41 6.79 -4.85 -0.12
CA LEU A 41 8.13 -4.30 0.09
C LEU A 41 8.46 -4.17 1.58
N GLY A 42 7.51 -3.74 2.39
CA GLY A 42 7.65 -3.67 3.84
C GLY A 42 7.93 -5.04 4.43
N PHE A 43 7.20 -6.08 4.02
CA PHE A 43 7.46 -7.45 4.47
C PHE A 43 8.86 -7.95 4.07
N ALA A 44 9.30 -7.68 2.84
CA ALA A 44 10.66 -8.00 2.39
C ALA A 44 11.72 -7.23 3.19
N TYR A 45 11.45 -5.96 3.52
CA TYR A 45 12.30 -5.15 4.39
C TYR A 45 12.41 -5.77 5.78
N LEU A 46 11.30 -6.15 6.43
CA LEU A 46 11.31 -6.77 7.76
C LEU A 46 12.13 -8.07 7.83
N ARG A 47 12.17 -8.82 6.73
CA ARG A 47 12.92 -10.09 6.63
C ARG A 47 14.43 -9.92 6.46
N ARG A 48 14.92 -8.69 6.31
CA ARG A 48 16.36 -8.48 6.10
C ARG A 48 17.16 -8.81 7.39
N PRO A 49 18.35 -9.42 7.28
CA PRO A 49 19.13 -9.86 8.44
C PRO A 49 19.46 -8.74 9.44
N GLU A 50 19.62 -7.49 8.98
CA GLU A 50 19.95 -6.34 9.82
C GLU A 50 18.83 -5.97 10.80
N HIS A 51 17.64 -6.56 10.64
CA HIS A 51 16.49 -6.33 11.51
C HIS A 51 16.27 -7.46 12.52
N ALA A 52 16.99 -8.58 12.41
CA ALA A 52 16.92 -9.67 13.37
C ALA A 52 17.30 -9.22 14.81
N ILE A 53 18.12 -8.17 14.93
CA ILE A 53 18.60 -7.63 16.21
C ILE A 53 17.64 -6.62 16.86
N ARG A 54 16.61 -6.14 16.16
CA ARG A 54 15.80 -4.99 16.61
C ARG A 54 14.75 -5.32 17.68
N GLY A 55 14.65 -6.59 18.05
CA GLY A 55 13.83 -7.08 19.14
C GLY A 55 12.31 -7.05 18.88
N PRO A 56 11.51 -7.67 19.76
CA PRO A 56 10.09 -7.93 19.47
C PRO A 56 9.20 -6.67 19.42
N SER A 57 9.52 -5.63 20.19
CA SER A 57 8.72 -4.40 20.21
C SER A 57 8.79 -3.65 18.88
N TRP A 58 9.99 -3.53 18.32
CA TRP A 58 10.19 -2.94 17.01
C TRP A 58 9.49 -3.76 15.93
N LEU A 59 9.64 -5.09 15.97
CA LEU A 59 9.02 -5.98 14.97
C LEU A 59 7.50 -5.83 14.96
N ARG A 60 6.84 -5.73 16.13
CA ARG A 60 5.39 -5.50 16.21
C ARG A 60 4.97 -4.20 15.54
N GLY A 61 5.64 -3.09 15.85
CA GLY A 61 5.30 -1.80 15.24
C GLY A 61 5.54 -1.79 13.73
N ALA A 62 6.62 -2.43 13.28
CA ALA A 62 6.95 -2.49 11.87
C ALA A 62 6.02 -3.44 11.09
N ALA A 63 5.60 -4.55 11.70
CA ALA A 63 4.58 -5.45 11.14
C ALA A 63 3.20 -4.78 11.07
N ALA A 64 2.82 -4.00 12.09
CA ALA A 64 1.58 -3.22 12.05
C ALA A 64 1.55 -2.25 10.87
N GLY A 65 2.66 -1.58 10.55
CA GLY A 65 2.75 -0.73 9.36
C GLY A 65 2.53 -1.50 8.04
N VAL A 66 3.05 -2.73 7.94
CA VAL A 66 2.81 -3.61 6.78
C VAL A 66 1.35 -4.02 6.69
N GLU A 67 0.74 -4.41 7.81
CA GLU A 67 -0.68 -4.77 7.90
C GLU A 67 -1.59 -3.61 7.47
N GLU A 68 -1.28 -2.39 7.90
CA GLU A 68 -2.02 -1.18 7.53
C GLU A 68 -2.05 -0.94 6.02
N HIS A 69 -0.92 -1.17 5.33
CA HIS A 69 -0.87 -1.07 3.88
C HIS A 69 -1.80 -2.07 3.19
N TYR A 70 -1.84 -3.33 3.67
CA TYR A 70 -2.76 -4.33 3.15
C TYR A 70 -4.21 -4.01 3.46
N ARG A 71 -4.51 -3.54 4.68
CA ARG A 71 -5.85 -3.12 5.09
C ARG A 71 -6.37 -1.97 4.23
N TYR A 72 -5.56 -0.94 4.02
CA TYR A 72 -5.91 0.20 3.18
C TYR A 72 -6.17 -0.20 1.72
N ALA A 73 -5.36 -1.11 1.16
CA ALA A 73 -5.61 -1.63 -0.17
C ALA A 73 -6.95 -2.37 -0.27
N ARG A 74 -7.27 -3.21 0.73
CA ARG A 74 -8.52 -3.96 0.79
C ARG A 74 -9.73 -3.03 0.84
N GLU A 75 -9.66 -1.97 1.66
CA GLU A 75 -10.71 -0.97 1.78
C GLU A 75 -11.02 -0.32 0.41
N ILE A 76 -9.98 0.09 -0.32
CA ILE A 76 -10.15 0.72 -1.63
C ILE A 76 -10.71 -0.27 -2.67
N MET A 77 -10.30 -1.54 -2.60
CA MET A 77 -10.76 -2.59 -3.52
C MET A 77 -12.12 -3.18 -3.15
N GLY A 78 -12.67 -2.84 -1.98
CA GLY A 78 -13.91 -3.44 -1.46
C GLY A 78 -13.75 -4.93 -1.09
N ILE A 79 -12.55 -5.38 -0.76
CA ILE A 79 -12.25 -6.78 -0.39
C ILE A 79 -12.54 -6.98 1.10
N THR A 80 -13.52 -7.81 1.39
CA THR A 80 -13.97 -8.20 2.73
C THR A 80 -13.17 -9.40 3.26
N ASP A 81 -13.38 -9.79 4.52
CA ASP A 81 -12.76 -11.00 5.08
C ASP A 81 -13.29 -12.27 4.40
N THR A 82 -14.53 -12.26 3.90
CA THR A 82 -15.10 -13.41 3.17
C THR A 82 -14.46 -13.64 1.80
N ASP A 83 -13.78 -12.63 1.26
CA ASP A 83 -13.01 -12.76 0.02
C ASP A 83 -11.62 -13.40 0.26
N GLN A 84 -11.22 -13.62 1.51
CA GLN A 84 -9.96 -14.28 1.85
C GLN A 84 -10.15 -15.80 1.91
N LEU A 85 -9.50 -16.51 0.98
CA LEU A 85 -9.50 -17.98 0.92
C LEU A 85 -8.76 -18.67 2.09
N TYR A 86 -8.18 -17.91 3.02
CA TYR A 86 -7.31 -18.43 4.10
C TYR A 86 -7.48 -17.72 5.45
N ALA A 87 -8.70 -17.30 5.79
CA ALA A 87 -9.00 -16.84 7.16
C ALA A 87 -8.96 -18.01 8.16
#